data_AF-A0A0H4WRG6-F1
#
_entry.id   AF-A0A0H4WRG6-F1
#
_cell.length_a   1.000
_cell.length_b   1.000
_cell.length_c   1.000
_cell.angle_alpha   90.00
_cell.angle_beta   90.00
_cell.angle_gamma   90.00
#
_symmetry.space_group_name_H-M   'P 1'
#
loop_
_entity.id
_entity.type
_entity.pdbx_description
1 polymer ?
#
loop_
_entity_poly.entity_id
_entity_poly.type
_entity_poly.pdbx_seq_one_letter_code
_entity_poly.pdbx_strand_id
1 'polypeptide(L)'
;MDTEDDALRHLRLAGIIRLGLGGGRGPSDAYVFDPHRLALPAWACALGDAGAPALLVTLDRHLDTVVPQRPAAVPDRAAGLRALDEHARWSLDVRNYDHILAAMEAGLVGDALLIARTRPRGAFTADTYVDTRGRPHRLVAVPTVDRAAEAWSHPAPATPCATCWTPPSACCWTWTWTASPP
;
A
#
# COMPACT_ATOMS: atom_id res chain seq x y z
N MET A 1 20.13 16.59 -21.43
CA MET A 1 20.34 15.19 -21.04
C MET A 1 19.09 14.84 -20.26
N ASP A 2 18.02 14.50 -20.97
CA ASP A 2 16.73 14.17 -20.37
C ASP A 2 16.92 12.79 -19.73
N THR A 3 17.10 12.79 -18.41
CA THR A 3 17.21 11.54 -17.66
C THR A 3 15.85 10.85 -17.67
N GLU A 4 15.84 9.53 -17.56
CA GLU A 4 14.63 8.69 -17.42
C GLU A 4 13.64 9.24 -16.36
N ASP A 5 14.13 10.03 -15.41
CA ASP A 5 13.38 10.73 -14.38
C ASP A 5 12.44 11.84 -14.92
N ASP A 6 12.83 12.56 -15.99
CA ASP A 6 11.95 13.55 -16.64
C ASP A 6 10.80 12.87 -17.40
N ALA A 7 11.09 11.73 -18.04
CA ALA A 7 10.08 10.95 -18.73
C ALA A 7 8.98 10.43 -17.77
N LEU A 8 9.26 10.26 -16.48
CA LEU A 8 8.30 9.79 -15.49
C LEU A 8 7.58 10.92 -14.73
N ARG A 9 8.01 12.18 -14.86
CA ARG A 9 7.37 13.31 -14.16
C ARG A 9 5.90 13.50 -14.53
N HIS A 10 5.53 13.30 -15.79
CA HIS A 10 4.12 13.41 -16.21
C HIS A 10 3.21 12.36 -15.55
N LEU A 11 3.78 11.23 -15.09
CA LEU A 11 3.06 10.19 -14.38
C LEU A 11 2.78 10.54 -12.91
N ARG A 12 3.52 11.51 -12.34
CA ARG A 12 3.42 11.92 -10.92
C ARG A 12 2.30 12.94 -10.65
N LEU A 13 1.83 13.63 -11.69
CA LEU A 13 0.88 14.73 -11.56
C LEU A 13 -0.58 14.24 -11.67
N ALA A 14 -1.38 14.62 -10.65
CA ALA A 14 -2.82 14.41 -10.50
C ALA A 14 -3.40 12.98 -10.50
N GLY A 15 -2.62 11.91 -10.70
CA GLY A 15 -3.22 10.60 -10.98
C GLY A 15 -4.11 10.65 -12.23
N ILE A 16 -3.90 11.65 -13.09
CA ILE A 16 -4.64 11.86 -14.33
C ILE A 16 -3.66 11.68 -15.47
N ILE A 17 -3.89 10.66 -16.29
CA ILE A 17 -3.08 10.35 -17.46
C ILE A 17 -3.79 10.92 -18.68
N ARG A 18 -3.14 11.85 -19.38
CA ARG A 18 -3.61 12.36 -20.68
C ARG A 18 -3.18 11.41 -21.80
N LEU A 19 -4.10 11.05 -22.67
CA LEU A 19 -3.89 10.21 -23.85
C LEU A 19 -4.20 11.03 -25.11
N GLY A 20 -3.25 11.12 -26.04
CA GLY A 20 -3.50 11.72 -27.36
C GLY A 20 -4.26 10.75 -28.26
N LEU A 21 -5.38 11.19 -28.85
CA LEU A 21 -6.29 10.36 -29.65
C LEU A 21 -6.04 10.41 -31.17
N GLY A 22 -4.90 10.92 -31.62
CA GLY A 22 -4.44 10.81 -33.01
C GLY A 22 -5.09 11.78 -34.03
N GLY A 23 -6.03 12.63 -33.63
CA GLY A 23 -6.58 13.71 -34.46
C GLY A 23 -7.65 13.29 -35.47
N GLY A 24 -8.72 14.09 -35.61
CA GLY A 24 -9.88 13.84 -36.47
C GLY A 24 -11.02 14.83 -36.19
N ARG A 25 -12.25 14.56 -36.62
CA ARG A 25 -13.45 15.41 -36.32
C ARG A 25 -13.94 15.31 -34.85
N GLY A 26 -13.13 14.77 -33.94
CA GLY A 26 -13.51 14.49 -32.55
C GLY A 26 -12.46 14.97 -31.54
N PRO A 27 -12.61 14.60 -30.25
CA PRO A 27 -11.67 14.97 -29.20
C PRO A 27 -10.23 14.59 -29.56
N SER A 28 -9.29 15.52 -29.37
CA SER A 28 -7.86 15.28 -29.57
C SER A 28 -7.23 14.51 -28.41
N ASP A 29 -7.91 14.51 -27.26
CA ASP A 29 -7.40 14.03 -25.99
C ASP A 29 -8.44 13.23 -25.23
N ALA A 30 -7.97 12.21 -24.51
CA ALA A 30 -8.68 11.54 -23.43
C ALA A 30 -7.89 11.69 -22.13
N TYR A 31 -8.59 11.55 -21.01
CA TYR A 31 -7.99 11.58 -19.68
C TYR A 31 -8.44 10.34 -18.91
N VAL A 32 -7.49 9.64 -18.29
CA VAL A 32 -7.74 8.49 -17.43
C VAL A 32 -7.37 8.86 -16.02
N PHE A 33 -8.30 8.67 -15.08
CA PHE A 33 -8.02 8.79 -13.65
C PHE A 33 -7.54 7.45 -13.13
N ASP A 34 -6.31 7.42 -12.61
CA ASP A 34 -5.67 6.27 -11.99
C ASP A 34 -5.68 6.48 -10.46
N PRO A 35 -6.66 5.88 -9.75
CA PRO A 35 -6.81 6.08 -8.31
C PRO A 35 -5.67 5.43 -7.51
N HIS A 36 -4.98 4.43 -8.06
CA HIS A 36 -3.91 3.75 -7.33
C HIS A 36 -2.75 4.71 -7.03
N ARG A 37 -2.46 5.63 -7.95
CA ARG A 37 -1.45 6.70 -7.72
C ARG A 37 -1.82 7.71 -6.65
N LEU A 38 -3.06 7.67 -6.19
CA LEU A 38 -3.58 8.50 -5.10
C LEU A 38 -3.89 7.66 -3.85
N ALA A 39 -3.51 6.38 -3.82
CA ALA A 39 -3.83 5.48 -2.71
C ALA A 39 -3.35 6.02 -1.37
N LEU A 40 -2.07 6.40 -1.27
CA LEU A 40 -1.49 6.93 -0.02
C LEU A 40 -2.24 8.16 0.52
N PRO A 41 -2.45 9.26 -0.24
CA PRO A 41 -3.24 10.38 0.25
C PRO A 41 -4.72 10.05 0.46
N ALA A 42 -5.32 9.13 -0.33
CA ALA A 42 -6.69 8.70 -0.12
C ALA A 42 -6.88 7.97 1.21
N TRP A 43 -5.95 7.09 1.60
CA TRP A 43 -5.98 6.41 2.89
C TRP A 43 -5.80 7.38 4.06
N ALA A 44 -4.86 8.32 3.94
CA ALA A 44 -4.68 9.36 4.94
C ALA A 44 -5.97 10.18 5.14
N CYS A 45 -6.63 10.56 4.05
CA CYS A 45 -7.91 11.26 4.09
C CYS A 45 -9.01 10.41 4.74
N ALA A 46 -9.14 9.13 4.36
CA ALA A 46 -10.17 8.23 4.89
C ALA A 46 -10.03 7.95 6.39
N LEU A 47 -8.80 7.85 6.90
CA LEU A 47 -8.53 7.63 8.33
C LEU A 47 -8.66 8.91 9.16
N GLY A 48 -8.59 10.08 8.54
CA GLY A 48 -8.56 11.39 9.19
C GLY A 48 -7.34 11.57 10.11
N ASP A 49 -7.33 12.61 10.93
CA ASP A 49 -6.16 12.96 11.74
C ASP A 49 -5.96 12.02 12.95
N ALA A 50 -7.05 11.47 13.49
CA ALA A 50 -7.07 10.72 14.76
C ALA A 50 -7.26 9.19 14.62
N GLY A 51 -7.42 8.67 13.40
CA GLY A 51 -7.61 7.23 13.19
C GLY A 51 -6.38 6.41 13.59
N ALA A 52 -6.57 5.20 14.11
CA ALA A 52 -5.46 4.24 14.24
C ALA A 52 -4.98 3.78 12.85
N PRO A 53 -3.77 3.19 12.72
CA PRO A 53 -3.40 2.47 11.51
C PRO A 53 -4.43 1.37 11.21
N ALA A 54 -4.86 1.25 9.96
CA ALA A 54 -5.87 0.27 9.56
C ALA A 54 -5.24 -1.03 9.05
N LEU A 55 -6.01 -2.12 9.12
CA LEU A 55 -5.76 -3.29 8.28
C LEU A 55 -6.10 -2.93 6.83
N LEU A 56 -5.12 -3.07 5.93
CA LEU A 56 -5.36 -2.94 4.50
C LEU A 56 -5.81 -4.29 3.93
N VAL A 57 -6.93 -4.29 3.21
CA VAL A 57 -7.31 -5.41 2.33
C VAL A 57 -7.31 -4.86 0.91
N THR A 58 -6.39 -5.32 0.06
CA THR A 58 -6.28 -4.87 -1.34
C THR A 58 -6.56 -6.01 -2.31
N LEU A 59 -7.24 -5.69 -3.41
CA LEU A 59 -7.50 -6.58 -4.53
C LEU A 59 -6.87 -5.95 -5.78
N ASP A 60 -5.73 -6.50 -6.21
CA ASP A 60 -4.97 -5.96 -7.34
C ASP A 60 -4.43 -7.09 -8.22
N ARG A 61 -4.07 -6.77 -9.47
CA ARG A 61 -3.25 -7.62 -10.32
C ARG A 61 -1.81 -7.74 -9.80
N HIS A 62 -1.25 -6.72 -9.14
CA HIS A 62 0.14 -6.66 -8.70
C HIS A 62 0.29 -6.53 -7.17
N LEU A 63 1.40 -7.05 -6.63
CA LEU A 63 1.83 -6.82 -5.25
C LEU A 63 2.67 -5.55 -5.17
N ASP A 64 2.03 -4.44 -4.80
CA ASP A 64 2.64 -3.12 -4.69
C ASP A 64 3.38 -2.92 -3.34
N THR A 65 4.26 -3.87 -3.04
CA THR A 65 5.06 -3.94 -1.81
C THR A 65 6.52 -3.57 -2.03
N VAL A 66 6.82 -2.70 -3.00
CA VAL A 66 8.20 -2.21 -3.19
C VAL A 66 8.57 -1.30 -2.01
N VAL A 67 9.71 -1.59 -1.37
CA VAL A 67 10.22 -0.77 -0.25
C VAL A 67 10.63 0.61 -0.78
N PRO A 68 10.23 1.71 -0.14
CA PRO A 68 10.72 3.04 -0.53
C PRO A 68 12.24 3.10 -0.51
N GLN A 69 12.87 3.81 -1.46
CA GLN A 69 14.34 3.94 -1.48
C GLN A 69 14.90 4.61 -0.23
N ARG A 70 14.13 5.51 0.38
CA ARG A 70 14.45 6.22 1.63
C ARG A 70 13.28 6.10 2.61
N PRO A 71 13.09 4.95 3.26
CA PRO A 71 11.89 4.69 4.06
C PRO A 71 11.79 5.61 5.28
N ALA A 72 12.93 5.97 5.90
CA ALA A 72 12.98 6.92 7.02
C ALA A 72 12.59 8.36 6.62
N ALA A 73 12.56 8.68 5.31
CA ALA A 73 12.14 9.99 4.81
C ALA A 73 10.63 10.05 4.50
N VAL A 74 9.91 8.94 4.64
CA VAL A 74 8.46 8.92 4.47
C VAL A 74 7.83 9.73 5.62
N PRO A 75 7.06 10.80 5.33
CA PRO A 75 6.36 11.56 6.35
C PRO A 75 5.42 10.64 7.13
N ASP A 76 5.35 10.81 8.45
CA ASP A 76 4.26 10.21 9.19
C ASP A 76 2.94 10.94 8.93
N ARG A 77 1.85 10.32 9.34
CA ARG A 77 0.52 10.92 9.27
C ARG A 77 0.41 12.29 9.93
N ALA A 78 1.20 12.57 10.97
CA ALA A 78 1.11 13.83 11.71
C ALA A 78 1.70 15.00 10.90
N ALA A 79 2.49 14.72 9.87
CA ALA A 79 2.90 15.71 8.86
C ALA A 79 1.73 16.21 7.98
N GLY A 80 0.59 15.52 8.01
CA GLY A 80 -0.64 15.90 7.33
C GLY A 80 -0.71 15.47 5.87
N LEU A 81 -1.94 15.51 5.32
CA LEU A 81 -2.27 15.03 3.97
C LEU A 81 -1.39 15.63 2.87
N ARG A 82 -1.10 16.93 2.95
CA ARG A 82 -0.30 17.62 1.94
C ARG A 82 1.13 17.08 1.88
N ALA A 83 1.76 16.83 3.02
CA ALA A 83 3.13 16.32 3.08
C ALA A 83 3.20 14.89 2.51
N LEU A 84 2.19 14.07 2.82
CA LEU A 84 2.07 12.71 2.27
C LEU A 84 1.84 12.71 0.75
N ASP A 85 0.94 13.55 0.25
CA ASP A 85 0.68 13.71 -1.20
C ASP A 85 1.94 14.17 -1.93
N GLU A 86 2.62 15.20 -1.42
CA GLU A 86 3.85 15.70 -2.02
C GLU A 86 4.96 14.63 -2.03
N HIS A 87 5.10 13.89 -0.94
CA HIS A 87 6.07 12.79 -0.86
C HIS A 87 5.74 11.66 -1.85
N ALA A 88 4.47 11.24 -1.93
CA ALA A 88 4.04 10.22 -2.87
C ALA A 88 4.34 10.63 -4.32
N ARG A 89 4.05 11.88 -4.69
CA ARG A 89 4.30 12.39 -6.04
C ARG A 89 5.78 12.42 -6.39
N TRP A 90 6.63 12.92 -5.50
CA TRP A 90 7.98 13.32 -5.87
C TRP A 90 9.08 12.36 -5.41
N SER A 91 8.80 11.51 -4.43
CA SER A 91 9.83 10.69 -3.78
C SER A 91 9.62 9.18 -3.93
N LEU A 92 8.40 8.72 -4.19
CA LEU A 92 8.09 7.29 -4.31
C LEU A 92 8.20 6.80 -5.77
N ASP A 93 8.40 5.49 -5.91
CA ASP A 93 8.51 4.84 -7.22
C ASP A 93 7.15 4.86 -7.94
N VAL A 94 7.08 5.58 -9.05
CA VAL A 94 5.86 5.73 -9.87
C VAL A 94 5.31 4.43 -10.43
N ARG A 95 6.09 3.34 -10.43
CA ARG A 95 5.66 2.01 -10.88
C ARG A 95 5.05 1.15 -9.77
N ASN A 96 5.14 1.59 -8.53
CA ASN A 96 4.55 0.98 -7.35
C ASN A 96 3.33 1.80 -6.94
N TYR A 97 2.13 1.50 -7.44
CA TYR A 97 1.04 2.47 -7.37
C TYR A 97 0.44 2.62 -5.98
N ASP A 98 0.12 1.51 -5.31
CA ASP A 98 -0.54 1.55 -4.00
C ASP A 98 0.39 2.03 -2.87
N HIS A 99 1.71 2.00 -3.08
CA HIS A 99 2.70 2.43 -2.09
C HIS A 99 2.51 1.80 -0.69
N ILE A 100 2.14 0.51 -0.62
CA ILE A 100 1.70 -0.16 0.61
C ILE A 100 2.72 -0.02 1.75
N LEU A 101 4.00 -0.26 1.45
CA LEU A 101 5.05 -0.16 2.48
C LEU A 101 5.34 1.30 2.89
N ALA A 102 5.14 2.28 2.00
CA ALA A 102 5.20 3.68 2.41
C ALA A 102 4.03 4.03 3.34
N ALA A 103 2.84 3.46 3.14
CA ALA A 103 1.73 3.64 4.05
C ALA A 103 1.96 3.01 5.43
N MET A 104 2.71 1.92 5.50
CA MET A 104 3.19 1.34 6.76
C MET A 104 4.18 2.28 7.46
N GLU A 105 5.19 2.79 6.74
CA GLU A 105 6.12 3.80 7.27
C GLU A 105 5.40 5.05 7.77
N ALA A 106 4.37 5.51 7.04
CA ALA A 106 3.57 6.68 7.41
C ALA A 106 2.67 6.44 8.63
N GLY A 107 2.50 5.18 9.09
CA GLY A 107 1.58 4.83 10.16
C GLY A 107 0.10 4.91 9.76
N LEU A 108 -0.20 4.69 8.48
CA LEU A 108 -1.56 4.59 7.93
C LEU A 108 -2.04 3.14 7.90
N VAL A 109 -1.14 2.21 7.57
CA VAL A 109 -1.42 0.77 7.48
C VAL A 109 -0.67 0.03 8.58
N GLY A 110 -1.40 -0.74 9.37
CA GLY A 110 -0.84 -1.62 10.40
C GLY A 110 -0.41 -2.96 9.82
N ASP A 111 -1.36 -3.74 9.32
CA ASP A 111 -1.10 -4.99 8.62
C ASP A 111 -1.76 -4.95 7.24
N ALA A 112 -1.41 -5.88 6.35
CA ALA A 112 -2.04 -5.97 5.04
C ALA A 112 -2.34 -7.42 4.60
N LEU A 113 -3.55 -7.61 4.07
CA LEU A 113 -4.00 -8.77 3.32
C LEU A 113 -4.03 -8.40 1.84
N LEU A 114 -3.12 -8.99 1.08
CA LEU A 114 -2.84 -8.64 -0.31
C LEU A 114 -3.38 -9.73 -1.22
N ILE A 115 -4.48 -9.45 -1.92
CA ILE A 115 -5.11 -10.39 -2.85
C ILE A 115 -4.62 -10.04 -4.25
N ALA A 116 -3.53 -10.68 -4.68
CA ALA A 116 -2.90 -10.39 -5.97
C ALA A 116 -2.18 -11.60 -6.57
N ARG A 117 -2.07 -11.62 -7.90
CA ARG A 117 -1.50 -12.75 -8.65
C ARG A 117 -0.05 -12.56 -9.07
N THR A 118 0.40 -11.31 -9.20
CA THR A 118 1.69 -10.99 -9.81
C THR A 118 2.57 -10.25 -8.83
N ARG A 119 3.84 -10.62 -8.77
CA ARG A 119 4.84 -9.91 -7.97
C ARG A 119 5.76 -9.11 -8.90
N PRO A 120 5.74 -7.77 -8.86
CA PRO A 120 6.68 -6.97 -9.64
C PRO A 120 8.11 -7.12 -9.11
N ARG A 121 9.09 -6.79 -9.95
CA ARG A 121 10.50 -6.82 -9.56
C ARG A 121 10.74 -5.81 -8.43
N GLY A 122 11.43 -6.24 -7.37
CA GLY A 122 11.75 -5.38 -6.21
C GLY A 122 10.66 -5.37 -5.13
N ALA A 123 9.54 -6.07 -5.32
CA ALA A 123 8.54 -6.25 -4.29
C ALA A 123 9.13 -7.01 -3.09
N PHE A 124 8.75 -6.58 -1.88
CA PHE A 124 9.11 -7.23 -0.64
C PHE A 124 8.51 -8.65 -0.57
N THR A 125 9.28 -9.60 -0.02
CA THR A 125 8.97 -11.04 -0.12
C THR A 125 8.75 -11.75 1.21
N ALA A 126 9.10 -11.12 2.34
CA ALA A 126 8.86 -11.72 3.64
C ALA A 126 7.44 -11.45 4.14
N ASP A 127 6.98 -12.26 5.09
CA ASP A 127 5.63 -12.17 5.66
C ASP A 127 5.51 -11.07 6.73
N THR A 128 6.65 -10.52 7.17
CA THR A 128 6.70 -9.43 8.15
C THR A 128 7.64 -8.34 7.64
N TYR A 129 7.10 -7.14 7.46
CA TYR A 129 7.87 -5.93 7.22
C TYR A 129 8.10 -5.21 8.56
N VAL A 130 9.32 -4.77 8.83
CA VAL A 130 9.61 -3.95 10.02
C VAL A 130 9.93 -2.56 9.54
N ASP A 131 9.12 -1.59 9.94
CA ASP A 131 9.31 -0.21 9.53
C ASP A 131 10.53 0.43 10.22
N THR A 132 10.88 1.64 9.78
CA THR A 132 12.03 2.36 10.33
C THR A 132 11.87 2.79 11.79
N ARG A 133 10.67 2.68 12.35
CA ARG A 133 10.35 2.94 13.76
C ARG A 133 10.31 1.65 14.59
N GLY A 134 10.67 0.51 13.99
CA GLY A 134 10.74 -0.79 14.66
C GLY A 134 9.39 -1.47 14.83
N ARG A 135 8.32 -1.00 14.17
CA ARG A 135 7.00 -1.61 14.25
C ARG A 135 6.93 -2.78 13.25
N PRO A 136 6.53 -3.98 13.70
CA PRO A 136 6.29 -5.09 12.79
C PRO A 136 4.92 -4.96 12.12
N HIS A 137 4.87 -5.25 10.84
CA HIS A 137 3.69 -5.22 9.98
C HIS A 137 3.56 -6.57 9.29
N ARG A 138 2.45 -7.25 9.51
CA ARG A 138 2.16 -8.54 8.87
C ARG A 138 1.68 -8.33 7.44
N LEU A 139 2.25 -9.07 6.50
CA LEU A 139 1.88 -9.11 5.10
C LEU A 139 1.40 -10.51 4.74
N VAL A 140 0.12 -10.65 4.43
CA VAL A 140 -0.48 -11.92 3.98
C VAL A 140 -0.82 -11.80 2.51
N ALA A 141 0.00 -12.38 1.64
CA ALA A 141 -0.25 -12.39 0.21
C ALA A 141 -0.96 -13.68 -0.23
N VAL A 142 -2.12 -13.56 -0.87
CA VAL A 142 -2.89 -14.68 -1.42
C VAL A 142 -3.30 -14.41 -2.86
N PRO A 143 -3.45 -15.44 -3.72
CA PRO A 143 -3.79 -15.24 -5.13
C PRO A 143 -5.27 -14.96 -5.37
N THR A 144 -6.14 -15.29 -4.41
CA THR A 144 -7.61 -15.24 -4.54
C THR A 144 -8.29 -14.95 -3.21
N VAL A 145 -9.50 -14.39 -3.26
CA VAL A 145 -10.32 -14.05 -2.08
C VAL A 145 -10.64 -15.28 -1.24
N ASP A 146 -10.91 -16.42 -1.87
CA ASP A 146 -11.29 -17.67 -1.17
C ASP A 146 -10.21 -18.17 -0.21
N ARG A 147 -8.95 -17.80 -0.43
CA ARG A 147 -7.81 -18.16 0.43
C ARG A 147 -7.54 -17.16 1.54
N ALA A 148 -8.18 -16.00 1.52
CA ALA A 148 -7.85 -14.89 2.39
C ALA A 148 -8.16 -15.18 3.86
N ALA A 149 -9.35 -15.70 4.16
CA ALA A 149 -9.77 -15.99 5.52
C ALA A 149 -8.85 -17.06 6.15
N GLU A 150 -8.63 -18.16 5.45
CA GLU A 150 -7.73 -19.24 5.88
C GLU A 150 -6.32 -18.70 6.13
N ALA A 151 -5.72 -18.00 5.17
CA ALA A 151 -4.35 -17.48 5.30
C ALA A 151 -4.20 -16.46 6.43
N TRP A 152 -5.21 -15.63 6.66
CA TRP A 152 -5.18 -14.65 7.75
C TRP A 152 -5.23 -15.30 9.13
N SER A 153 -6.04 -16.36 9.29
CA SER A 153 -6.18 -17.08 10.55
C SER A 153 -4.94 -17.86 10.97
N HIS A 154 -4.02 -18.17 10.05
CA HIS A 154 -2.73 -18.73 10.42
C HIS A 154 -1.91 -17.66 11.15
N PRO A 155 -1.24 -17.97 12.28
CA PRO A 155 -0.34 -17.00 12.90
C PRO A 155 0.78 -16.63 11.91
N ALA A 156 1.24 -15.37 11.94
CA ALA A 156 2.49 -15.04 11.26
C ALA A 156 3.59 -15.99 11.73
N PRO A 157 4.54 -16.41 10.87
CA PRO A 157 5.68 -17.19 11.34
C PRO A 157 6.30 -16.41 12.50
N ALA A 158 6.31 -17.01 13.69
CA ALA A 158 6.86 -16.35 14.86
C ALA A 158 8.31 -15.99 14.53
N THR A 159 8.61 -14.70 14.48
CA THR A 159 9.99 -14.26 14.61
C THR A 159 10.48 -14.91 15.90
N PRO A 160 11.54 -15.73 15.90
CA PRO A 160 12.04 -16.31 17.13
C PRO A 160 12.50 -15.16 18.02
N CYS A 161 11.63 -14.73 18.93
CA CYS A 161 12.01 -13.90 20.04
C CYS A 161 12.87 -14.80 20.92
N ALA A 162 14.17 -14.51 21.02
CA ALA A 162 15.11 -15.29 21.81
C ALA A 162 14.80 -15.30 23.33
N THR A 163 13.70 -14.69 23.78
CA THR A 163 13.47 -14.40 25.21
C THR A 163 12.06 -14.59 25.75
N CYS A 164 11.09 -15.15 25.01
CA CYS A 164 9.80 -15.50 25.62
C CYS A 164 9.24 -16.85 25.16
N TRP A 165 9.41 -17.86 26.03
CA TRP A 165 8.67 -19.11 25.98
C TRP A 165 7.29 -18.91 26.62
N THR A 166 6.27 -18.66 25.81
CA THR A 166 4.87 -18.89 26.20
C THR A 166 4.07 -19.49 25.03
N PRO A 167 3.25 -20.54 25.26
CA PRO A 167 2.57 -21.27 24.19
C PRO A 167 1.40 -20.50 23.54
N PRO A 168 1.02 -20.82 22.30
CA PRO A 168 0.20 -19.98 21.41
C PRO A 168 -1.33 -20.06 21.64
N SER A 169 -1.82 -20.54 22.78
CA SER A 169 -3.25 -20.88 22.95
C SER A 169 -4.16 -19.74 23.46
N ALA A 170 -3.70 -18.50 23.56
CA ALA A 170 -4.44 -17.45 24.29
C ALA A 170 -5.14 -16.37 23.44
N CYS A 171 -5.02 -16.34 22.11
CA CYS A 171 -5.58 -15.25 21.30
C CYS A 171 -6.39 -15.75 20.08
N CYS A 172 -7.44 -16.55 20.31
CA CYS A 172 -8.47 -16.75 19.29
C CYS A 172 -9.57 -15.69 19.45
N TRP A 173 -9.45 -14.58 18.72
CA TRP A 173 -10.59 -13.70 18.45
C TRP A 173 -11.28 -14.20 17.18
N THR A 174 -12.37 -14.93 17.32
CA THR A 174 -13.28 -15.26 16.22
C THR A 174 -14.06 -14.01 15.82
N TRP A 175 -13.93 -13.57 14.57
CA TRP A 175 -14.75 -12.50 14.00
C TRP A 175 -15.90 -13.10 13.17
N THR A 176 -17.12 -12.63 13.44
CA THR A 176 -18.29 -12.78 12.56
C THR A 176 -18.43 -11.54 11.69
N TRP A 177 -18.43 -11.73 10.37
CA TRP A 177 -18.74 -10.67 9.41
C TRP A 177 -20.24 -10.39 9.42
N THR A 178 -20.66 -9.28 10.03
CA THR A 178 -22.00 -8.73 9.79
C THR A 178 -21.88 -7.60 8.77
N ALA A 179 -22.31 -7.86 7.54
CA ALA A 179 -22.59 -6.80 6.59
C ALA A 179 -23.77 -5.99 7.14
N SER A 180 -23.56 -4.70 7.43
CA SER A 180 -24.67 -3.79 7.65
C SER A 180 -25.38 -3.57 6.31
N PRO A 181 -26.71 -3.79 6.22
CA PRO A 181 -27.46 -3.42 5.02
C PRO A 181 -27.50 -1.88 4.88
N PRO A 182 -27.76 -1.37 3.66
CA PRO A 182 -27.66 0.05 3.31
C PRO A 182 -28.60 0.96 4.11
#